data_AF-A0A2E4FAZ5-F1
#
_entry.id   AF-A0A2E4FAZ5-F1
#
_cell.length_a   1.000
_cell.length_b   1.000
_cell.length_c   1.000
_cell.angle_alpha   90.00
_cell.angle_beta   90.00
_cell.angle_gamma   90.00
#
_symmetry.space_group_name_H-M   'P 1'
#
loop_
_entity.id
_entity.type
_entity.pdbx_description
1 polymer ?
#
loop_
_entity_poly.entity_id
_entity_poly.type
_entity_poly.pdbx_seq_one_letter_code
_entity_poly.pdbx_strand_id
1 'polypeptide(L)'
;MPGLNVPMKPLADATYQGAGKRIPHRWSQPTGTAAKHYNLAFKEGDHAATPDPTSYLRPASTNRLHVRQAEIIGGKLKEFAHQMLDAFEQAHELWRQQAAFQGITIAGPLAMGSQGCLVGPQLYPTIVQLSYPQASHNLLHWRDAVARGLSESFELWQQGVTVPGLPWYPLFALFPTPPVAPPMPNVPTPLSTCSSSAMDRMTAPGLEAAMLQNFSMDDTDGRFATMARAIGTAVATSFSAWLSTQQVMLVMGTGPVPVAPGPVVAGVSLPGSGHLSA
;
A
#
# COMPACT_ATOMS: atom_id res chain seq x y z
N MET A 1 -11.27 12.74 7.50
CA MET A 1 -11.70 11.48 6.85
C MET A 1 -10.81 10.32 7.30
N PRO A 2 -11.24 9.04 7.18
CA PRO A 2 -10.43 7.89 7.57
C PRO A 2 -9.19 7.74 6.69
N GLY A 3 -8.33 6.76 7.01
CA GLY A 3 -7.09 6.43 6.29
C GLY A 3 -7.31 6.03 4.82
N LEU A 4 -6.92 4.82 4.43
CA LEU A 4 -7.07 4.35 3.05
C LEU A 4 -8.57 4.12 2.75
N ASN A 5 -9.19 5.02 1.98
CA ASN A 5 -10.67 5.12 1.89
C ASN A 5 -11.32 4.32 0.76
N VAL A 6 -10.53 3.60 -0.04
CA VAL A 6 -11.06 2.73 -1.10
C VAL A 6 -11.07 1.28 -0.59
N PRO A 7 -12.19 0.54 -0.72
CA PRO A 7 -12.27 -0.83 -0.25
C PRO A 7 -11.30 -1.72 -1.04
N MET A 8 -10.19 -2.08 -0.39
CA MET A 8 -9.10 -2.83 -1.02
C MET A 8 -9.49 -4.28 -1.34
N LYS A 9 -10.23 -4.95 -0.44
CA LYS A 9 -10.58 -6.38 -0.57
C LYS A 9 -11.39 -6.68 -1.84
N PRO A 10 -12.48 -5.97 -2.16
CA PRO A 10 -13.22 -6.22 -3.40
C PRO A 10 -12.38 -5.97 -4.67
N LEU A 11 -11.46 -5.00 -4.65
CA LEU A 11 -10.56 -4.74 -5.78
C LEU A 11 -9.55 -5.88 -5.96
N ALA A 12 -8.97 -6.38 -4.87
CA ALA A 12 -8.08 -7.52 -4.91
C ALA A 12 -8.82 -8.79 -5.37
N ASP A 13 -10.04 -9.02 -4.88
CA ASP A 13 -10.90 -10.14 -5.28
C ASP A 13 -11.11 -10.12 -6.81
N ALA A 14 -11.58 -8.99 -7.34
CA ALA A 14 -11.85 -8.82 -8.76
C ALA A 14 -10.59 -9.00 -9.62
N THR A 15 -9.46 -8.43 -9.18
CA THR A 15 -8.18 -8.53 -9.90
C THR A 15 -7.67 -9.97 -9.95
N TYR A 16 -7.73 -10.70 -8.83
CA TYR A 16 -7.28 -12.09 -8.79
C TYR A 16 -8.19 -13.00 -9.61
N GLN A 17 -9.51 -12.89 -9.45
CA GLN A 17 -10.49 -13.67 -10.21
C GLN A 17 -10.40 -13.41 -11.73
N GLY A 18 -10.10 -12.16 -12.11
CA GLY A 18 -9.90 -11.76 -13.51
C GLY A 18 -8.72 -12.47 -14.18
N ALA A 19 -7.70 -12.88 -13.42
CA ALA A 19 -6.56 -13.64 -13.95
C ALA A 19 -6.92 -15.09 -14.33
N GLY A 20 -8.06 -15.61 -13.88
CA GLY A 20 -8.60 -16.91 -14.31
C GLY A 20 -7.70 -18.11 -14.01
N LYS A 21 -6.89 -18.04 -12.94
CA LYS A 21 -5.96 -19.11 -12.54
C LYS A 21 -6.70 -20.41 -12.28
N ARG A 22 -6.14 -21.53 -12.79
CA ARG A 22 -6.77 -22.85 -12.73
C ARG A 22 -6.02 -23.83 -11.84
N ILE A 23 -6.76 -24.75 -11.23
CA ILE A 23 -6.19 -25.92 -10.55
C ILE A 23 -6.91 -27.22 -10.96
N PRO A 24 -6.18 -28.31 -11.24
CA PRO A 24 -4.71 -28.40 -11.39
C PRO A 24 -4.18 -27.56 -12.56
N HIS A 25 -3.01 -26.93 -12.40
CA HIS A 25 -2.46 -25.96 -13.37
C HIS A 25 -2.12 -26.57 -14.74
N ARG A 26 -1.73 -27.86 -14.77
CA ARG A 26 -1.35 -28.60 -15.99
C ARG A 26 -2.30 -29.75 -16.31
N TRP A 27 -3.58 -29.61 -15.99
CA TRP A 27 -4.56 -30.63 -16.27
C TRP A 27 -4.83 -30.74 -17.77
N SER A 28 -4.85 -31.97 -18.27
CA SER A 28 -5.40 -32.33 -19.57
C SER A 28 -6.41 -33.45 -19.34
N GLN A 29 -7.57 -33.34 -19.97
CA GLN A 29 -8.61 -34.38 -19.84
C GLN A 29 -8.07 -35.69 -20.41
N PRO A 30 -8.05 -36.80 -19.63
CA PRO A 30 -7.59 -38.09 -20.13
C PRO A 30 -8.39 -38.53 -21.36
N THR A 31 -7.69 -39.11 -22.34
CA THR A 31 -8.27 -39.68 -23.56
C THR A 31 -7.89 -41.16 -23.70
N GLY A 32 -8.56 -41.89 -24.60
CA GLY A 32 -8.24 -43.29 -24.90
C GLY A 32 -8.37 -44.23 -23.70
N THR A 33 -7.37 -45.08 -23.47
CA THR A 33 -7.33 -46.02 -22.33
C THR A 33 -7.28 -45.32 -20.98
N ALA A 34 -6.60 -44.17 -20.89
CA ALA A 34 -6.53 -43.37 -19.68
C ALA A 34 -7.91 -42.79 -19.29
N ALA A 35 -8.77 -42.47 -20.26
CA ALA A 35 -10.15 -42.04 -19.99
C ALA A 35 -10.97 -43.13 -19.29
N LYS A 36 -10.77 -44.41 -19.66
CA LYS A 36 -11.44 -45.53 -18.99
C LYS A 36 -11.01 -45.64 -17.54
N HIS A 37 -9.71 -45.56 -17.26
CA HIS A 37 -9.19 -45.59 -15.89
C HIS A 37 -9.72 -44.41 -15.06
N TYR A 38 -9.72 -43.21 -15.64
CA TYR A 38 -10.27 -42.01 -15.00
C TYR A 38 -11.77 -42.18 -14.67
N ASN A 39 -12.58 -42.66 -15.61
CA ASN A 39 -14.02 -42.85 -15.38
C ASN A 39 -14.30 -43.93 -14.33
N LEU A 40 -13.48 -44.97 -14.25
CA LEU A 40 -13.59 -46.02 -13.22
C LEU A 40 -13.13 -45.56 -11.83
N ALA A 41 -12.23 -44.58 -11.76
CA ALA A 41 -11.69 -44.08 -10.50
C ALA A 41 -12.69 -43.21 -9.70
N PHE A 42 -13.75 -42.71 -10.33
CA PHE A 42 -14.70 -41.78 -9.74
C PHE A 42 -16.15 -42.25 -9.90
N LYS A 43 -16.99 -41.96 -8.91
CA LYS A 43 -18.43 -42.29 -8.99
C LYS A 43 -19.10 -41.34 -9.98
N GLU A 44 -20.27 -41.73 -10.51
CA GLU A 44 -21.01 -40.93 -11.49
C GLU A 44 -21.27 -39.49 -11.01
N GLY A 45 -21.67 -39.33 -9.75
CA GLY A 45 -21.87 -38.02 -9.12
C GLY A 45 -20.61 -37.20 -8.84
N ASP A 46 -19.41 -37.77 -9.01
CA ASP A 46 -18.14 -37.04 -8.84
C ASP A 46 -17.68 -36.38 -10.14
N HIS A 47 -18.29 -36.69 -11.29
CA HIS A 47 -17.90 -36.13 -12.60
C HIS A 47 -18.50 -34.75 -12.89
N ALA A 48 -19.55 -34.36 -12.16
CA ALA A 48 -20.29 -33.13 -12.41
C ALA A 48 -20.61 -32.39 -11.10
N ALA A 49 -19.65 -31.59 -10.63
CA ALA A 49 -19.84 -30.62 -9.57
C ALA A 49 -19.90 -29.19 -10.14
N THR A 50 -20.71 -28.35 -9.51
CA THR A 50 -20.86 -26.93 -9.85
C THR A 50 -19.76 -26.09 -9.19
N PRO A 51 -18.92 -25.37 -9.94
CA PRO A 51 -17.91 -24.49 -9.37
C PRO A 51 -18.50 -23.27 -8.68
N ASP A 52 -17.91 -22.85 -7.54
CA ASP A 52 -18.16 -21.54 -6.96
C ASP A 52 -17.57 -20.42 -7.86
N PRO A 53 -18.40 -19.50 -8.39
CA PRO A 53 -17.93 -18.41 -9.24
C PRO A 53 -17.08 -17.37 -8.49
N THR A 54 -17.11 -17.37 -7.15
CA THR A 54 -16.39 -16.41 -6.30
C THR A 54 -15.02 -16.91 -5.84
N SER A 55 -14.67 -18.16 -6.15
CA SER A 55 -13.36 -18.71 -5.83
C SER A 55 -12.25 -17.99 -6.61
N TYR A 56 -11.12 -17.74 -5.93
CA TYR A 56 -9.90 -17.21 -6.55
C TYR A 56 -9.33 -18.15 -7.61
N LEU A 57 -9.60 -19.45 -7.49
CA LEU A 57 -9.13 -20.45 -8.44
C LEU A 57 -10.32 -21.08 -9.16
N ARG A 58 -10.16 -21.27 -10.47
CA ARG A 58 -11.10 -22.02 -11.29
C ARG A 58 -10.69 -23.49 -11.33
N PRO A 59 -11.64 -24.43 -11.21
CA PRO A 59 -11.31 -25.83 -11.39
C PRO A 59 -10.99 -26.12 -12.86
N ALA A 60 -10.05 -27.02 -13.12
CA ALA A 60 -9.68 -27.39 -14.47
C ALA A 60 -10.73 -28.26 -15.19
N SER A 61 -11.64 -28.88 -14.44
CA SER A 61 -12.78 -29.66 -14.93
C SER A 61 -13.93 -29.61 -13.92
N THR A 62 -15.10 -30.14 -14.30
CA THR A 62 -16.25 -30.31 -13.39
C THR A 62 -16.11 -31.45 -12.39
N ASN A 63 -15.01 -32.21 -12.42
CA ASN A 63 -14.74 -33.22 -11.39
C ASN A 63 -14.79 -32.60 -9.99
N ARG A 64 -15.54 -33.24 -9.09
CA ARG A 64 -15.77 -32.79 -7.72
C ARG A 64 -14.48 -32.54 -6.94
N LEU A 65 -13.42 -33.33 -7.16
CA LEU A 65 -12.13 -33.08 -6.54
C LEU A 65 -11.49 -31.79 -7.05
N HIS A 66 -11.56 -31.50 -8.34
CA HIS A 66 -11.00 -30.25 -8.88
C HIS A 66 -11.77 -29.04 -8.36
N VAL A 67 -13.11 -29.11 -8.35
CA VAL A 67 -13.99 -28.07 -7.78
C VAL A 67 -13.64 -27.82 -6.31
N ARG A 68 -13.64 -28.87 -5.48
CA ARG A 68 -13.35 -28.75 -4.04
C ARG A 68 -11.94 -28.24 -3.74
N GLN A 69 -10.94 -28.67 -4.51
CA GLN A 69 -9.57 -28.18 -4.33
C GLN A 69 -9.44 -26.70 -4.74
N ALA A 70 -10.12 -26.30 -5.81
CA ALA A 70 -10.18 -24.89 -6.22
C ALA A 70 -10.81 -24.02 -5.13
N GLU A 71 -11.89 -24.47 -4.50
CA GLU A 71 -12.53 -23.77 -3.37
C GLU A 71 -11.63 -23.70 -2.13
N ILE A 72 -11.04 -24.82 -1.70
CA ILE A 72 -10.20 -24.84 -0.49
C ILE A 72 -8.97 -23.96 -0.66
N ILE A 73 -8.26 -24.10 -1.78
CA ILE A 73 -7.02 -23.35 -2.00
C ILE A 73 -7.34 -21.91 -2.36
N GLY A 74 -8.38 -21.66 -3.17
CA GLY A 74 -8.86 -20.33 -3.49
C GLY A 74 -9.29 -19.55 -2.25
N GLY A 75 -10.01 -20.21 -1.32
CA GLY A 75 -10.39 -19.63 -0.04
C GLY A 75 -9.18 -19.22 0.81
N LYS A 76 -8.17 -20.08 0.92
CA LYS A 76 -6.92 -19.76 1.65
C LYS A 76 -6.15 -18.60 1.03
N LEU A 77 -6.09 -18.52 -0.31
CA LEU A 77 -5.44 -17.42 -1.02
C LEU A 77 -6.21 -16.10 -0.84
N LYS A 78 -7.54 -16.16 -0.88
CA LYS A 78 -8.39 -15.00 -0.60
C LYS A 78 -8.20 -14.48 0.83
N GLU A 79 -8.25 -15.38 1.80
CA GLU A 79 -7.99 -15.06 3.21
C GLU A 79 -6.61 -14.43 3.37
N PHE A 80 -5.59 -14.97 2.69
CA PHE A 80 -4.24 -14.41 2.68
C PHE A 80 -4.21 -12.97 2.17
N ALA A 81 -4.81 -12.71 1.01
CA ALA A 81 -4.91 -11.36 0.45
C ALA A 81 -5.57 -10.40 1.43
N HIS A 82 -6.69 -10.80 2.03
CA HIS A 82 -7.48 -9.96 2.92
C HIS A 82 -6.71 -9.61 4.19
N GLN A 83 -6.05 -10.57 4.83
CA GLN A 83 -5.26 -10.32 6.03
C GLN A 83 -4.05 -9.42 5.74
N MET A 84 -3.38 -9.57 4.59
CA MET A 84 -2.29 -8.68 4.21
C MET A 84 -2.76 -7.25 3.97
N LEU A 85 -3.93 -7.06 3.33
CA LEU A 85 -4.51 -5.75 3.10
C LEU A 85 -4.96 -5.08 4.41
N ASP A 86 -5.59 -5.82 5.33
CA ASP A 86 -5.97 -5.32 6.66
C ASP A 86 -4.74 -4.91 7.49
N ALA A 87 -3.67 -5.71 7.44
CA ALA A 87 -2.43 -5.42 8.14
C ALA A 87 -1.74 -4.18 7.58
N PHE A 88 -1.73 -4.00 6.25
CA PHE A 88 -1.21 -2.81 5.60
C PHE A 88 -2.03 -1.57 5.95
N GLU A 89 -3.36 -1.65 5.92
CA GLU A 89 -4.25 -0.54 6.27
C GLU A 89 -3.99 -0.02 7.69
N GLN A 90 -3.89 -0.94 8.65
CA GLN A 90 -3.61 -0.61 10.05
C GLN A 90 -2.19 -0.06 10.23
N ALA A 91 -1.18 -0.64 9.57
CA ALA A 91 0.18 -0.13 9.62
C ALA A 91 0.27 1.29 9.05
N HIS A 92 -0.38 1.54 7.92
CA HIS A 92 -0.45 2.85 7.30
C HIS A 92 -1.18 3.87 8.18
N GLU A 93 -2.27 3.47 8.85
CA GLU A 93 -2.99 4.36 9.77
C GLU A 93 -2.16 4.73 10.99
N LEU A 94 -1.42 3.77 11.58
CA LEU A 94 -0.47 4.06 12.67
C LEU A 94 0.66 4.97 12.21
N TRP A 95 1.16 4.76 10.99
CA TRP A 95 2.13 5.66 10.38
C TRP A 95 1.57 7.07 10.23
N ARG A 96 0.37 7.23 9.67
CA ARG A 96 -0.27 8.52 9.41
C ARG A 96 -0.41 9.34 10.70
N GLN A 97 -0.76 8.69 11.81
CA GLN A 97 -0.90 9.32 13.11
C GLN A 97 0.43 9.82 13.70
N GLN A 98 1.54 9.21 13.30
CA GLN A 98 2.89 9.55 13.76
C GLN A 98 3.70 10.33 12.72
N ALA A 99 3.14 10.53 11.53
CA ALA A 99 3.83 11.20 10.43
C ALA A 99 3.96 12.70 10.71
N ALA A 100 5.16 13.23 10.47
CA ALA A 100 5.47 14.64 10.72
C ALA A 100 6.38 15.21 9.62
N PHE A 101 6.40 16.53 9.49
CA PHE A 101 7.35 17.23 8.64
C PHE A 101 8.52 17.75 9.46
N GLN A 102 9.73 17.60 8.92
CA GLN A 102 10.96 18.07 9.54
C GLN A 102 11.90 18.69 8.50
N GLY A 103 12.85 19.51 8.97
CA GLY A 103 13.84 20.14 8.11
C GLY A 103 13.23 21.12 7.10
N ILE A 104 12.03 21.67 7.38
CA ILE A 104 11.43 22.70 6.53
C ILE A 104 12.12 24.01 6.80
N THR A 105 12.59 24.65 5.73
CA THR A 105 13.14 26.01 5.72
C THR A 105 12.07 26.99 5.28
N ILE A 106 12.07 28.19 5.85
CA ILE A 106 11.04 29.19 5.65
C ILE A 106 11.67 30.52 5.22
N ALA A 107 11.20 31.08 4.11
CA ALA A 107 11.64 32.35 3.56
C ALA A 107 10.41 33.21 3.23
N GLY A 108 10.12 34.18 4.09
CA GLY A 108 8.88 34.93 4.07
C GLY A 108 7.69 33.97 4.08
N PRO A 109 6.78 34.02 3.08
CA PRO A 109 5.60 33.17 3.08
C PRO A 109 5.84 31.71 2.67
N LEU A 110 7.02 31.40 2.14
CA LEU A 110 7.29 30.13 1.45
C LEU A 110 7.97 29.12 2.36
N ALA A 111 7.51 27.87 2.30
CA ALA A 111 8.09 26.72 2.97
C ALA A 111 8.77 25.79 1.94
N MET A 112 9.99 25.35 2.24
CA MET A 112 10.79 24.48 1.38
C MET A 112 11.35 23.31 2.18
N GLY A 113 11.16 22.10 1.66
CA GLY A 113 11.61 20.85 2.27
C GLY A 113 12.29 19.97 1.24
N SER A 114 13.50 19.51 1.56
CA SER A 114 14.23 18.54 0.74
C SER A 114 13.65 17.13 0.88
N GLN A 115 14.14 16.19 0.07
CA GLN A 115 13.84 14.76 0.24
C GLN A 115 14.09 14.33 1.70
N GLY A 116 13.20 13.48 2.21
CA GLY A 116 13.19 13.03 3.60
C GLY A 116 12.56 14.02 4.58
N CYS A 117 11.92 15.09 4.10
CA CYS A 117 11.22 16.04 4.97
C CYS A 117 9.98 15.43 5.61
N LEU A 118 9.35 14.42 5.00
CA LEU A 118 8.26 13.65 5.60
C LEU A 118 8.84 12.43 6.31
N VAL A 119 8.55 12.28 7.60
CA VAL A 119 8.99 11.15 8.42
C VAL A 119 7.82 10.43 9.06
N GLY A 120 8.00 9.14 9.34
CA GLY A 120 7.08 8.32 10.09
C GLY A 120 7.67 6.92 10.35
N PRO A 121 6.98 6.07 11.13
CA PRO A 121 7.49 4.75 11.52
C PRO A 121 7.54 3.77 10.33
N GLN A 122 8.43 2.78 10.40
CA GLN A 122 8.48 1.74 9.37
C GLN A 122 7.22 0.87 9.40
N LEU A 123 6.69 0.52 8.22
CA LEU A 123 5.47 -0.30 8.10
C LEU A 123 5.72 -1.79 8.31
N TYR A 124 6.88 -2.30 7.85
CA TYR A 124 7.18 -3.74 7.82
C TYR A 124 6.94 -4.47 9.15
N PRO A 125 7.47 -4.01 10.31
CA PRO A 125 7.28 -4.72 11.58
C PRO A 125 5.80 -4.88 11.93
N THR A 126 5.01 -3.83 11.71
CA THR A 126 3.57 -3.81 11.98
C THR A 126 2.80 -4.71 11.02
N ILE A 127 3.11 -4.69 9.72
CA ILE A 127 2.45 -5.57 8.74
C ILE A 127 2.69 -7.05 9.09
N VAL A 128 3.93 -7.41 9.43
CA VAL A 128 4.27 -8.79 9.82
C VAL A 128 3.56 -9.21 11.10
N GLN A 129 3.50 -8.32 12.10
CA GLN A 129 2.85 -8.59 13.38
C GLN A 129 1.32 -8.77 13.24
N LEU A 130 0.67 -7.97 12.40
CA LEU A 130 -0.80 -7.94 12.27
C LEU A 130 -1.37 -8.96 11.25
N SER A 131 -0.54 -9.55 10.40
CA SER A 131 -0.98 -10.49 9.36
C SER A 131 -1.00 -11.94 9.86
N TYR A 132 0.00 -12.74 9.47
CA TYR A 132 0.09 -14.17 9.77
C TYR A 132 1.24 -14.48 10.74
N PRO A 133 1.08 -14.28 12.06
CA PRO A 133 2.14 -14.55 13.03
C PRO A 133 2.43 -16.06 13.21
N GLN A 134 1.47 -16.94 12.86
CA GLN A 134 1.54 -18.40 13.05
C GLN A 134 1.33 -19.18 11.74
N ALA A 135 1.87 -18.69 10.63
CA ALA A 135 1.74 -19.32 9.32
C ALA A 135 2.65 -20.55 9.17
N SER A 136 2.28 -21.45 8.24
CA SER A 136 3.19 -22.49 7.77
C SER A 136 4.41 -21.88 7.07
N HIS A 137 5.54 -22.60 7.03
CA HIS A 137 6.80 -22.10 6.47
C HIS A 137 6.64 -21.44 5.09
N ASN A 138 5.87 -22.06 4.17
CA ASN A 138 5.64 -21.51 2.84
C ASN A 138 4.82 -20.21 2.86
N LEU A 139 3.84 -20.08 3.75
CA LEU A 139 3.05 -18.85 3.89
C LEU A 139 3.85 -17.72 4.53
N LEU A 140 4.87 -18.02 5.35
CA LEU A 140 5.78 -17.01 5.88
C LEU A 140 6.58 -16.34 4.74
N HIS A 141 7.05 -17.10 3.75
CA HIS A 141 7.71 -16.52 2.57
C HIS A 141 6.79 -15.61 1.77
N TRP A 142 5.51 -16.00 1.58
CA TRP A 142 4.53 -15.17 0.91
C TRP A 142 4.27 -13.88 1.69
N ARG A 143 4.05 -14.00 3.01
CA ARG A 143 3.83 -12.87 3.92
C ARG A 143 5.01 -11.89 3.87
N ASP A 144 6.23 -12.39 4.04
CA ASP A 144 7.42 -11.55 4.12
C ASP A 144 7.70 -10.86 2.79
N ALA A 145 7.48 -11.54 1.66
CA ALA A 145 7.62 -10.95 0.33
C ALA A 145 6.63 -9.79 0.12
N VAL A 146 5.37 -10.00 0.48
CA VAL A 146 4.33 -8.95 0.41
C VAL A 146 4.65 -7.80 1.36
N ALA A 147 4.94 -8.10 2.64
CA ALA A 147 5.20 -7.09 3.67
C ALA A 147 6.42 -6.22 3.35
N ARG A 148 7.52 -6.81 2.88
CA ARG A 148 8.71 -6.07 2.44
C ARG A 148 8.41 -5.22 1.22
N GLY A 149 7.82 -5.81 0.18
CA GLY A 149 7.52 -5.10 -1.06
C GLY A 149 6.64 -3.86 -0.83
N LEU A 150 5.61 -3.98 0.02
CA LEU A 150 4.76 -2.84 0.39
C LEU A 150 5.52 -1.80 1.24
N SER A 151 6.23 -2.24 2.28
CA SER A 151 6.93 -1.33 3.19
C SER A 151 8.06 -0.57 2.50
N GLU A 152 8.89 -1.24 1.71
CA GLU A 152 10.02 -0.64 1.00
C GLU A 152 9.52 0.37 -0.05
N SER A 153 8.47 0.03 -0.80
CA SER A 153 7.89 0.95 -1.78
C SER A 153 7.32 2.21 -1.13
N PHE A 154 6.63 2.04 0.00
CA PHE A 154 6.06 3.15 0.75
C PHE A 154 7.15 4.02 1.39
N GLU A 155 8.18 3.42 1.97
CA GLU A 155 9.32 4.13 2.55
C GLU A 155 10.07 4.94 1.49
N LEU A 156 10.32 4.37 0.30
CA LEU A 156 10.92 5.11 -0.80
C LEU A 156 10.05 6.29 -1.24
N TRP A 157 8.73 6.10 -1.34
CA TRP A 157 7.81 7.20 -1.62
C TRP A 157 7.92 8.30 -0.56
N GLN A 158 7.84 7.96 0.72
CA GLN A 158 7.93 8.89 1.84
C GLN A 158 9.25 9.67 1.81
N GLN A 159 10.38 8.99 1.65
CA GLN A 159 11.70 9.60 1.57
C GLN A 159 11.84 10.51 0.35
N GLY A 160 11.13 10.21 -0.75
CA GLY A 160 11.11 11.04 -1.94
C GLY A 160 10.32 12.34 -1.79
N VAL A 161 9.50 12.51 -0.75
CA VAL A 161 8.63 13.69 -0.58
C VAL A 161 9.45 14.97 -0.37
N THR A 162 9.02 16.02 -1.06
CA THR A 162 9.59 17.37 -1.01
C THR A 162 8.47 18.42 -0.85
N VAL A 163 8.81 19.60 -0.32
CA VAL A 163 7.92 20.77 -0.27
C VAL A 163 8.48 21.83 -1.22
N PRO A 164 7.87 22.08 -2.39
CA PRO A 164 8.46 22.88 -3.46
C PRO A 164 8.17 24.38 -3.33
N GLY A 165 8.44 24.98 -2.15
CA GLY A 165 8.21 26.42 -1.96
C GLY A 165 6.74 26.79 -1.82
N LEU A 166 5.98 26.02 -1.03
CA LEU A 166 4.54 26.24 -0.86
C LEU A 166 4.26 27.45 0.04
N PRO A 167 3.20 28.24 -0.20
CA PRO A 167 2.86 29.43 0.58
C PRO A 167 2.19 29.08 1.92
N TRP A 168 2.90 28.33 2.76
CA TRP A 168 2.41 27.83 4.04
C TRP A 168 2.25 28.93 5.10
N TYR A 169 3.01 30.03 5.01
CA TYR A 169 3.02 31.06 6.05
C TYR A 169 2.77 32.47 5.50
N PRO A 170 1.62 32.79 4.86
CA PRO A 170 1.40 34.10 4.24
C PRO A 170 1.71 35.31 5.16
N LEU A 171 1.43 35.18 6.46
CA LEU A 171 1.70 36.21 7.47
C LEU A 171 3.19 36.49 7.70
N PHE A 172 4.07 35.56 7.34
CA PHE A 172 5.52 35.74 7.43
C PHE A 172 6.09 36.61 6.31
N ALA A 173 5.30 37.02 5.32
CA ALA A 173 5.73 38.01 4.33
C ALA A 173 5.92 39.41 4.94
N LEU A 174 5.13 39.76 5.97
CA LEU A 174 5.11 41.07 6.61
C LEU A 174 4.74 40.93 8.09
N PHE A 175 5.62 40.28 8.86
CA PHE A 175 5.38 40.03 10.28
C PHE A 175 5.58 41.32 11.10
N PRO A 176 4.66 41.68 12.01
CA PRO A 176 4.61 43.02 12.58
C PRO A 176 5.61 43.28 13.71
N THR A 177 6.19 42.24 14.32
CA THR A 177 7.00 42.38 15.53
C THR A 177 8.38 41.74 15.40
N PRO A 178 9.46 42.44 15.80
CA PRO A 178 10.79 41.85 15.94
C PRO A 178 10.96 41.23 17.34
N PRO A 179 12.03 40.46 17.59
CA PRO A 179 13.05 40.00 16.63
C PRO A 179 12.72 38.66 15.97
N VAL A 180 11.68 37.96 16.42
CA VAL A 180 11.35 36.58 15.99
C VAL A 180 9.84 36.42 15.88
N ALA A 181 9.36 35.86 14.77
CA ALA A 181 7.99 35.42 14.62
C ALA A 181 7.75 34.16 15.47
N PRO A 182 6.70 34.13 16.32
CA PRO A 182 6.40 32.97 17.15
C PRO A 182 6.03 31.76 16.28
N PRO A 183 6.02 30.53 16.84
CA PRO A 183 5.51 29.36 16.15
C PRO A 183 4.08 29.57 15.64
N MET A 184 3.89 29.51 14.33
CA MET A 184 2.59 29.62 13.67
C MET A 184 2.32 28.40 12.80
N PRO A 185 1.08 27.87 12.78
CA PRO A 185 0.75 26.74 11.93
C PRO A 185 0.76 27.13 10.45
N ASN A 186 1.05 26.16 9.57
CA ASN A 186 0.90 26.36 8.13
C ASN A 186 -0.59 26.50 7.73
N VAL A 187 -0.81 27.17 6.60
CA VAL A 187 -2.07 27.08 5.87
C VAL A 187 -2.29 25.62 5.46
N PRO A 188 -3.43 25.00 5.82
CA PRO A 188 -3.77 23.65 5.38
C PRO A 188 -3.58 23.49 3.88
N THR A 189 -2.76 22.52 3.49
CA THR A 189 -2.34 22.36 2.10
C THR A 189 -2.44 20.88 1.71
N PRO A 190 -3.03 20.53 0.55
CA PRO A 190 -3.14 19.13 0.14
C PRO A 190 -1.77 18.43 0.06
N LEU A 191 -1.66 17.21 0.60
CA LEU A 191 -0.42 16.42 0.55
C LEU A 191 0.03 16.14 -0.88
N SER A 192 -0.93 16.03 -1.81
CA SER A 192 -0.66 15.90 -3.26
C SER A 192 0.17 17.03 -3.87
N THR A 193 0.26 18.20 -3.21
CA THR A 193 1.15 19.30 -3.65
C THR A 193 2.60 19.10 -3.22
N CYS A 194 2.86 18.16 -2.31
CA CYS A 194 4.20 17.73 -1.91
C CYS A 194 4.63 16.58 -2.83
N SER A 195 5.42 16.88 -3.86
CA SER A 195 5.86 15.87 -4.84
C SER A 195 6.81 14.87 -4.22
N SER A 196 6.70 13.59 -4.61
CA SER A 196 7.69 12.56 -4.33
C SER A 196 8.40 12.10 -5.60
N SER A 197 9.73 11.93 -5.53
CA SER A 197 10.52 11.37 -6.64
C SER A 197 10.32 9.87 -6.85
N ALA A 198 9.63 9.18 -5.93
CA ALA A 198 9.43 7.73 -5.93
C ALA A 198 7.93 7.36 -6.03
N MET A 199 7.12 8.20 -6.66
CA MET A 199 5.69 7.93 -6.89
C MET A 199 5.45 6.65 -7.73
N ASP A 200 6.38 6.31 -8.62
CA ASP A 200 6.34 5.11 -9.45
C ASP A 200 6.31 3.82 -8.60
N ARG A 201 6.95 3.83 -7.43
CA ARG A 201 6.98 2.70 -6.49
C ARG A 201 5.61 2.38 -5.90
N MET A 202 4.73 3.37 -5.80
CA MET A 202 3.37 3.21 -5.27
C MET A 202 2.32 2.92 -6.36
N THR A 203 2.74 2.68 -7.60
CA THR A 203 1.86 2.21 -8.67
C THR A 203 1.62 0.70 -8.59
N ALA A 204 0.55 0.20 -9.20
CA ALA A 204 0.25 -1.24 -9.18
C ALA A 204 1.42 -2.10 -9.74
N PRO A 205 2.06 -1.74 -10.88
CA PRO A 205 3.24 -2.46 -11.36
C PRO A 205 4.46 -2.31 -10.44
N GLY A 206 4.65 -1.13 -9.83
CA GLY A 206 5.74 -0.88 -8.89
C GLY A 206 5.65 -1.78 -7.66
N LEU A 207 4.46 -1.86 -7.06
CA LEU A 207 4.18 -2.70 -5.91
C LEU A 207 4.27 -4.20 -6.26
N GLU A 208 3.72 -4.62 -7.41
CA GLU A 208 3.85 -6.00 -7.90
C GLU A 208 5.32 -6.39 -8.03
N ALA A 209 6.13 -5.56 -8.69
CA ALA A 209 7.56 -5.81 -8.88
C ALA A 209 8.33 -5.89 -7.56
N ALA A 210 8.04 -5.01 -6.60
CA ALA A 210 8.68 -5.01 -5.29
C ALA A 210 8.36 -6.28 -4.48
N MET A 211 7.11 -6.75 -4.53
CA MET A 211 6.71 -8.00 -3.88
C MET A 211 7.33 -9.22 -4.55
N LEU A 212 7.39 -9.25 -5.88
CA LEU A 212 8.04 -10.31 -6.65
C LEU A 212 9.55 -10.37 -6.39
N GLN A 213 10.22 -9.22 -6.30
CA GLN A 213 11.65 -9.15 -5.99
C GLN A 213 11.99 -9.73 -4.62
N ASN A 214 11.07 -9.60 -3.66
CA ASN A 214 11.23 -10.14 -2.31
C ASN A 214 10.74 -11.61 -2.18
N PHE A 215 10.23 -12.21 -3.26
CA PHE A 215 9.74 -13.59 -3.25
C PHE A 215 10.83 -14.57 -3.67
N SER A 216 11.16 -15.51 -2.78
CA SER A 216 12.31 -16.42 -2.96
C SER A 216 11.92 -17.86 -3.31
N MET A 217 10.64 -18.16 -3.50
CA MET A 217 10.18 -19.52 -3.83
C MET A 217 9.87 -19.65 -5.32
N ASP A 218 9.82 -20.89 -5.81
CA ASP A 218 9.32 -21.19 -7.15
C ASP A 218 7.83 -20.83 -7.28
N ASP A 219 7.49 -20.02 -8.28
CA ASP A 219 6.12 -19.63 -8.65
C ASP A 219 5.77 -20.16 -10.04
N THR A 220 6.12 -21.41 -10.35
CA THR A 220 5.87 -22.03 -11.66
C THR A 220 4.42 -21.93 -12.13
N ASP A 221 3.43 -21.89 -11.22
CA ASP A 221 2.02 -21.72 -11.57
C ASP A 221 1.54 -20.25 -11.57
N GLY A 222 2.41 -19.32 -11.21
CA GLY A 222 2.20 -17.88 -11.22
C GLY A 222 1.16 -17.40 -10.21
N ARG A 223 0.87 -18.18 -9.15
CA ARG A 223 -0.14 -17.82 -8.15
C ARG A 223 0.34 -16.69 -7.27
N PHE A 224 1.62 -16.65 -6.90
CA PHE A 224 2.17 -15.55 -6.11
C PHE A 224 2.21 -14.26 -6.94
N ALA A 225 2.66 -14.31 -8.19
CA ALA A 225 2.65 -13.15 -9.09
C ALA A 225 1.24 -12.55 -9.26
N THR A 226 0.23 -13.42 -9.39
CA THR A 226 -1.17 -12.97 -9.47
C THR A 226 -1.64 -12.36 -8.15
N MET A 227 -1.18 -12.90 -7.01
CA MET A 227 -1.46 -12.35 -5.69
C MET A 227 -0.83 -10.97 -5.50
N ALA A 228 0.46 -10.83 -5.84
CA ALA A 228 1.22 -9.59 -5.79
C ALA A 228 0.55 -8.52 -6.64
N ARG A 229 0.10 -8.85 -7.85
CA ARG A 229 -0.69 -7.94 -8.69
C ARG A 229 -1.98 -7.52 -8.03
N ALA A 230 -2.78 -8.46 -7.51
CA ALA A 230 -4.06 -8.17 -6.89
C ALA A 230 -3.93 -7.23 -5.67
N ILE A 231 -2.96 -7.52 -4.79
CA ILE A 231 -2.64 -6.67 -3.63
C ILE A 231 -2.11 -5.31 -4.09
N GLY A 232 -1.17 -5.29 -5.04
CA GLY A 232 -0.57 -4.08 -5.57
C GLY A 232 -1.59 -3.15 -6.22
N THR A 233 -2.52 -3.67 -7.01
CA THR A 233 -3.63 -2.91 -7.60
C THR A 233 -4.53 -2.30 -6.54
N ALA A 234 -4.92 -3.07 -5.52
CA ALA A 234 -5.76 -2.58 -4.44
C ALA A 234 -5.07 -1.46 -3.65
N VAL A 235 -3.82 -1.68 -3.21
CA VAL A 235 -3.04 -0.70 -2.46
C VAL A 235 -2.78 0.57 -3.28
N ALA A 236 -2.33 0.45 -4.53
CA ALA A 236 -2.05 1.61 -5.38
C ALA A 236 -3.29 2.48 -5.59
N THR A 237 -4.46 1.85 -5.79
CA THR A 237 -5.73 2.55 -5.96
C THR A 237 -6.12 3.30 -4.68
N SER A 238 -6.07 2.62 -3.54
CA SER A 238 -6.40 3.22 -2.24
C SER A 238 -5.43 4.33 -1.84
N PHE A 239 -4.14 4.13 -2.10
CA PHE A 239 -3.10 5.13 -1.87
C PHE A 239 -3.31 6.39 -2.72
N SER A 240 -3.61 6.23 -4.01
CA SER A 240 -3.87 7.37 -4.91
C SER A 240 -5.09 8.18 -4.45
N ALA A 241 -6.17 7.51 -4.04
CA ALA A 241 -7.35 8.17 -3.48
C ALA A 241 -7.02 8.89 -2.18
N TRP A 242 -6.32 8.22 -1.26
CA TRP A 242 -5.88 8.79 0.01
C TRP A 242 -5.04 10.06 -0.18
N LEU A 243 -4.02 10.02 -1.05
CA LEU A 243 -3.12 11.14 -1.30
C LEU A 243 -3.85 12.41 -1.74
N SER A 244 -4.92 12.26 -2.52
CA SER A 244 -5.75 13.39 -2.98
C SER A 244 -6.60 14.04 -1.88
N THR A 245 -6.88 13.29 -0.82
CA THR A 245 -7.75 13.71 0.30
C THR A 245 -7.00 14.23 1.52
N GLN A 246 -5.71 13.89 1.67
CA GLN A 246 -4.94 14.33 2.83
C GLN A 246 -4.51 15.79 2.72
N GLN A 247 -4.50 16.46 3.87
CA GLN A 247 -3.97 17.78 4.08
C GLN A 247 -2.79 17.72 5.07
N VAL A 248 -1.76 18.49 4.75
CA VAL A 248 -0.65 18.83 5.63
C VAL A 248 -1.09 20.03 6.46
N MET A 249 -1.17 19.86 7.78
CA MET A 249 -1.58 20.92 8.70
C MET A 249 -0.74 20.91 9.99
N LEU A 250 -0.72 22.03 10.71
CA LEU A 250 0.01 22.20 11.96
C LEU A 250 1.53 21.99 11.86
N VAL A 251 2.11 22.19 10.68
CA VAL A 251 3.57 22.36 10.54
C VAL A 251 3.89 23.73 11.12
N MET A 252 4.51 23.75 12.29
CA MET A 252 4.70 24.97 13.07
C MET A 252 5.98 25.68 12.62
N GLY A 253 5.84 26.81 11.93
CA GLY A 253 6.97 27.61 11.45
C GLY A 253 7.32 28.74 12.41
N THR A 254 8.60 29.09 12.51
CA THR A 254 9.11 30.25 13.29
C THR A 254 10.38 30.78 12.63
N GLY A 255 10.79 32.00 12.94
CA GLY A 255 12.07 32.52 12.45
C GLY A 255 12.29 34.00 12.75
N PRO A 256 13.52 34.50 12.54
CA PRO A 256 13.86 35.88 12.82
C PRO A 256 13.18 36.85 11.84
N VAL A 257 12.86 38.03 12.37
CA VAL A 257 12.29 39.18 11.65
C VAL A 257 13.27 40.35 11.86
N PRO A 258 14.23 40.55 10.94
CA PRO A 258 15.34 41.50 11.16
C PRO A 258 14.90 42.95 11.35
N VAL A 259 13.84 43.37 10.64
CA VAL A 259 13.23 44.70 10.73
C VAL A 259 11.72 44.51 10.70
N ALA A 260 11.01 45.22 11.57
CA ALA A 260 9.56 45.14 11.66
C ALA A 260 8.86 46.42 11.17
N PRO A 261 7.73 46.31 10.46
CA PRO A 261 7.20 45.07 9.91
C PRO A 261 8.10 44.55 8.78
N GLY A 262 8.27 43.23 8.68
CA GLY A 262 9.15 42.65 7.66
C GLY A 262 9.06 41.13 7.56
N PRO A 263 9.73 40.53 6.58
CA PRO A 263 9.62 39.11 6.34
C PRO A 263 10.37 38.29 7.39
N VAL A 264 9.89 37.07 7.62
CA VAL A 264 10.70 36.04 8.28
C VAL A 264 11.84 35.64 7.35
N VAL A 265 13.07 35.67 7.83
CA VAL A 265 14.26 35.29 7.06
C VAL A 265 14.89 34.07 7.72
N ALA A 266 15.25 33.05 6.95
CA ALA A 266 15.88 31.82 7.47
C ALA A 266 15.06 31.17 8.62
N GLY A 267 13.75 31.15 8.48
CA GLY A 267 12.87 30.46 9.42
C GLY A 267 12.95 28.94 9.26
N VAL A 268 12.41 28.23 10.25
CA VAL A 268 12.42 26.77 10.33
C VAL A 268 11.09 26.23 10.85
N SER A 269 10.76 24.98 10.51
CA SER A 269 9.71 24.24 11.21
C SER A 269 10.22 23.69 12.54
N LEU A 270 9.34 23.64 13.55
CA LEU A 270 9.61 22.91 14.78
C LEU A 270 9.71 21.39 14.50
N PRO A 271 10.66 20.68 15.14
CA PRO A 271 10.76 19.22 15.03
C PRO A 271 9.46 18.52 15.46
N GLY A 272 9.06 17.49 14.72
CA GLY A 272 7.86 16.71 15.03
C GLY A 272 6.53 17.46 14.88
N SER A 273 6.56 18.65 14.28
CA SER A 273 5.34 19.38 13.94
C SER A 273 4.79 18.95 12.58
N GLY A 274 3.51 19.20 12.36
CA GLY A 274 2.78 18.68 11.22
C GLY A 274 2.07 17.38 11.55
N HIS A 275 0.83 17.29 11.10
CA HIS A 275 0.08 16.05 11.08
C HIS A 275 -0.65 15.94 9.75
N LEU A 276 -0.90 14.71 9.33
CA LEU A 276 -1.73 14.42 8.16
C LEU A 276 -3.17 14.27 8.64
N SER A 277 -4.04 15.16 8.17
CA SER A 277 -5.48 15.12 8.44
C SER A 277 -6.26 15.13 7.14
N ALA A 278 -7.48 14.60 7.16
CA ALA A 278 -8.37 14.65 6.00
C ALA A 278 -9.72 15.25 6.34
#